data_AF-A0A2U3L6M9-F1
#
_entry.id   AF-A0A2U3L6M9-F1
#
_cell.length_a   1.000
_cell.length_b   1.000
_cell.length_c   1.000
_cell.angle_alpha   90.00
_cell.angle_beta   90.00
_cell.angle_gamma   90.00
#
_symmetry.space_group_name_H-M   'P 1'
#
loop_
_entity.id
_entity.type
_entity.pdbx_description
1 polymer ?
#
loop_
_entity_poly.entity_id
_entity_poly.type
_entity_poly.pdbx_seq_one_letter_code
_entity_poly.pdbx_strand_id
1 'polypeptide(L)'
;MLIRYSDGRILAGILLALTGSIMRVALKDEDDVAEYRLLNGRWISEDCEPVTFEFPLAAFQAAGIIPEAQVPELPVVGPEDAGIEPTVQHLN
;
A
#
# COMPACT_ATOMS: atom_id res chain seq x y z
N MET A 1 -5.49 -8.45 -2.53
CA MET A 1 -4.44 -7.84 -3.37
C MET A 1 -4.99 -7.61 -4.76
N LEU A 2 -4.34 -6.75 -5.55
CA LEU A 2 -4.66 -6.53 -6.96
C LEU A 2 -3.52 -7.05 -7.82
N ILE A 3 -3.86 -7.67 -8.93
CA ILE A 3 -2.94 -8.32 -9.87
C ILE A 3 -3.13 -7.61 -11.20
N ARG A 4 -2.08 -6.98 -11.72
CA ARG A 4 -2.12 -6.28 -13.01
C ARG A 4 -1.41 -7.10 -14.06
N TYR A 5 -2.14 -7.40 -15.13
CA TYR A 5 -1.61 -8.07 -16.32
C TYR A 5 -1.07 -7.02 -17.28
N SER A 6 -0.09 -7.39 -18.11
CA SER A 6 0.47 -6.50 -19.14
C SER A 6 -0.56 -6.03 -20.17
N ASP A 7 -1.62 -6.81 -20.38
CA ASP A 7 -2.73 -6.47 -21.27
C ASP A 7 -3.68 -5.42 -20.67
N GLY A 8 -3.44 -4.98 -19.43
CA GLY A 8 -4.24 -3.96 -18.74
C GLY A 8 -5.38 -4.52 -17.89
N ARG A 9 -5.61 -5.85 -17.92
CA ARG A 9 -6.56 -6.53 -17.02
C ARG A 9 -6.10 -6.41 -15.56
N ILE A 10 -7.05 -6.18 -14.66
CA ILE A 10 -6.81 -6.11 -13.21
C ILE A 10 -7.70 -7.14 -12.53
N LEU A 11 -7.09 -8.07 -11.79
CA LEU A 11 -7.80 -9.08 -11.02
C LEU A 11 -7.60 -8.86 -9.53
N ALA A 12 -8.64 -9.10 -8.74
CA ALA A 12 -8.53 -9.14 -7.29
C ALA A 12 -8.27 -10.57 -6.84
N GLY A 13 -7.41 -10.74 -5.85
CA GLY A 13 -7.12 -12.07 -5.29
C GLY A 13 -6.64 -12.04 -3.85
N ILE A 14 -6.56 -13.21 -3.25
CA ILE A 14 -6.03 -13.44 -1.90
C ILE A 14 -4.77 -14.31 -2.03
N LEU A 15 -3.67 -13.83 -1.46
CA LEU A 15 -2.43 -14.60 -1.39
C LEU A 15 -2.62 -15.79 -0.43
N LEU A 16 -2.47 -17.01 -0.95
CA LEU A 16 -2.57 -18.23 -0.16
C LEU A 16 -1.21 -18.67 0.35
N ALA A 17 -0.20 -18.65 -0.52
CA ALA A 17 1.15 -19.04 -0.18
C ALA A 17 2.18 -18.32 -1.07
N LEU A 18 3.33 -18.01 -0.49
CA LEU A 18 4.51 -17.55 -1.20
C LEU A 18 5.68 -18.41 -0.73
N THR A 19 6.28 -19.19 -1.64
CA THR A 19 7.36 -20.12 -1.33
C THR A 19 8.46 -20.02 -2.37
N GLY A 20 9.59 -19.43 -1.99
CA GLY A 20 10.69 -19.17 -2.92
C GLY A 20 10.24 -18.28 -4.08
N SER A 21 10.31 -18.82 -5.30
CA SER A 21 9.90 -18.15 -6.54
C SER A 21 8.49 -18.49 -6.99
N ILE A 22 7.66 -19.13 -6.16
CA ILE A 22 6.30 -19.55 -6.51
C ILE A 22 5.30 -18.86 -5.59
N MET A 23 4.24 -18.30 -6.17
CA MET A 23 3.14 -17.63 -5.47
C MET A 23 1.82 -18.28 -5.86
N ARG A 24 0.99 -18.62 -4.87
CA ARG A 24 -0.34 -19.22 -5.08
C ARG A 24 -1.43 -18.26 -4.61
N VAL A 25 -2.44 -18.07 -5.44
CA VAL A 25 -3.45 -17.03 -5.29
C VAL A 25 -4.84 -17.57 -5.56
N ALA A 26 -5.77 -17.34 -4.64
CA ALA A 26 -7.19 -17.48 -4.94
C ALA A 26 -7.66 -16.22 -5.67
N LEU A 27 -8.10 -16.35 -6.91
CA LEU A 27 -8.65 -15.25 -7.69
C LEU A 27 -10.12 -15.03 -7.33
N LYS A 28 -10.57 -13.77 -7.39
CA LYS A 28 -11.98 -13.43 -7.21
C LYS A 28 -12.76 -13.91 -8.44
N ASP A 29 -13.88 -14.58 -8.20
CA ASP A 29 -14.80 -15.11 -9.22
C ASP A 29 -14.27 -16.32 -10.03
N GLU A 30 -13.15 -16.91 -9.59
CA GLU A 30 -12.59 -18.15 -10.15
C GLU A 30 -12.55 -19.23 -9.05
N ASP A 31 -12.86 -20.47 -9.41
CA ASP A 31 -12.82 -21.61 -8.48
C ASP A 31 -11.41 -22.21 -8.34
N ASP A 32 -10.50 -21.91 -9.28
CA ASP A 32 -9.14 -22.44 -9.29
C ASP A 32 -8.11 -21.52 -8.61
N VAL A 33 -7.00 -22.11 -8.18
CA VAL A 33 -5.88 -21.40 -7.57
C VAL A 33 -4.86 -21.07 -8.63
N ALA A 34 -4.69 -19.77 -8.91
CA ALA A 34 -3.69 -19.30 -9.83
C ALA A 34 -2.27 -19.44 -9.26
N GLU A 35 -1.34 -19.94 -10.06
CA GLU A 35 0.08 -20.02 -9.73
C GLU A 35 0.91 -19.01 -10.53
N TYR A 36 1.71 -18.21 -9.83
CA TYR A 36 2.65 -17.26 -10.44
C TYR A 36 4.09 -17.64 -10.11
N ARG A 37 4.98 -17.46 -11.08
CA ARG A 37 6.40 -17.78 -10.94
C ARG A 37 7.28 -16.55 -11.14
N LEU A 38 8.25 -16.38 -10.27
CA LEU A 38 9.26 -15.32 -10.36
C LEU A 38 10.42 -15.81 -11.23
N LEU A 39 10.52 -15.27 -12.44
CA LEU A 39 11.57 -15.57 -13.41
C LEU A 39 12.32 -14.28 -13.74
N ASN A 40 13.65 -14.27 -13.55
CA ASN A 40 14.51 -13.11 -13.83
C ASN A 40 14.01 -11.79 -13.21
N GLY A 41 13.47 -11.85 -11.99
CA GLY A 41 12.95 -10.66 -11.27
C GLY A 41 11.57 -10.19 -11.73
N ARG A 42 10.89 -10.94 -12.61
CA ARG A 42 9.53 -10.64 -13.08
C ARG A 42 8.58 -11.78 -12.74
N TRP A 43 7.39 -11.43 -12.27
CA TRP A 43 6.34 -12.40 -12.00
C TRP A 43 5.59 -12.74 -13.30
N ILE A 44 5.40 -14.04 -13.53
CA ILE A 44 4.80 -14.60 -14.74
C ILE A 44 3.60 -15.47 -14.34
N SER A 45 2.46 -15.32 -15.02
CA SER A 45 1.26 -16.15 -14.86
C SER A 45 1.40 -17.50 -15.57
N GLU A 46 0.41 -18.37 -15.37
CA GLU A 46 0.32 -19.69 -16.03
C GLU A 46 0.27 -19.59 -17.55
N ASP A 47 -0.37 -18.53 -18.06
CA ASP A 47 -0.44 -18.18 -19.49
C ASP A 47 0.85 -17.56 -20.04
N CYS A 48 1.94 -17.57 -19.26
CA CYS A 48 3.22 -16.91 -19.59
C CYS A 48 3.12 -15.38 -19.74
N GLU A 49 2.12 -14.74 -19.14
CA GLU A 49 1.96 -13.29 -19.16
C GLU A 49 2.69 -12.65 -17.96
N PRO A 50 3.40 -11.54 -18.16
CA PRO A 50 4.02 -10.83 -17.05
C PRO A 50 2.99 -10.05 -16.24
N VAL A 51 3.09 -10.14 -14.92
CA VAL A 51 2.16 -9.51 -13.97
C VAL A 51 2.88 -8.71 -12.88
N THR A 52 2.16 -7.77 -12.29
CA THR A 52 2.58 -7.06 -11.07
C THR A 52 1.51 -7.13 -10.00
N PHE A 53 1.94 -7.00 -8.75
CA PHE A 53 1.07 -7.14 -7.58
C PHE A 53 1.03 -5.86 -6.77
N GLU A 54 -0.17 -5.50 -6.31
CA GLU A 54 -0.39 -4.42 -5.36
C GLU A 54 -1.09 -4.94 -4.11
N PHE A 55 -0.48 -4.63 -2.99
CA PHE A 55 -0.91 -5.06 -1.67
C PHE A 55 -1.45 -3.83 -0.93
N PRO A 56 -2.77 -3.78 -0.61
CA PRO A 56 -3.33 -2.65 0.10
C PRO A 56 -2.77 -2.62 1.53
N LEU A 57 -1.95 -1.61 1.84
CA LEU A 57 -1.23 -1.49 3.11
C LEU A 57 -2.16 -1.56 4.33
N ALA A 58 -3.36 -0.97 4.22
CA ALA A 58 -4.39 -1.00 5.26
C ALA A 58 -4.76 -2.44 5.68
N ALA A 59 -4.76 -3.40 4.76
CA ALA A 59 -5.06 -4.80 5.08
C ALA A 59 -3.95 -5.43 5.95
N PHE A 60 -2.69 -5.04 5.73
CA PHE A 60 -1.55 -5.52 6.51
C PHE A 60 -1.45 -4.87 7.89
N GLN A 61 -1.86 -3.60 8.00
CA GLN A 61 -1.99 -2.90 9.28
C GLN A 61 -3.09 -3.50 10.14
N ALA A 62 -4.27 -3.74 9.55
CA ALA A 62 -5.40 -4.38 10.24
C ALA A 62 -5.06 -5.80 10.71
N ALA A 63 -4.24 -6.54 9.94
CA ALA A 63 -3.75 -7.86 10.32
C ALA A 63 -2.60 -7.84 11.35
N GLY A 64 -2.12 -6.66 11.76
CA GLY A 64 -0.99 -6.51 12.69
C GLY A 64 0.36 -6.98 12.12
N ILE A 65 0.45 -7.20 10.81
CA ILE A 65 1.67 -7.66 10.13
C ILE A 65 2.65 -6.49 9.97
N ILE A 66 2.11 -5.29 9.72
CA ILE A 66 2.85 -4.04 9.70
C ILE A 66 2.38 -3.24 10.89
N PRO A 67 3.27 -2.85 11.82
CA PRO A 67 2.87 -1.97 12.92
C PRO A 67 2.27 -0.70 12.32
N GLU A 68 1.14 -0.25 12.86
CA GLU A 68 0.64 1.09 12.56
C GLU A 68 1.81 2.04 12.83
N ALA A 69 2.31 2.69 11.79
CA ALA A 69 3.39 3.64 11.94
C ALA A 69 2.90 4.63 12.99
N GLN A 70 3.55 4.66 14.15
CA GLN A 70 3.31 5.69 15.15
C GLN A 70 3.57 7.00 14.42
N VAL A 71 2.50 7.66 13.99
CA VAL A 71 2.60 9.02 13.47
C VAL A 71 3.19 9.77 14.65
N PRO A 72 4.42 10.30 14.58
CA PRO A 72 4.87 11.17 15.65
C PRO A 72 3.81 12.27 15.71
N GLU A 73 3.12 12.38 16.83
CA GLU A 73 2.21 13.48 17.09
C GLU A 73 3.06 14.74 16.94
N LEU A 74 3.02 15.35 15.76
CA LEU A 74 3.66 16.64 15.56
C LEU A 74 3.05 17.55 16.63
N PRO A 75 3.87 18.29 17.41
CA PRO A 75 3.32 19.19 18.40
C PRO A 75 2.34 20.11 17.68
N VAL A 76 1.08 20.08 18.10
CA VAL A 76 0.06 20.98 17.59
C VAL A 76 0.54 22.38 17.97
N VAL A 77 1.13 23.11 17.02
CA VAL A 77 1.34 24.55 17.17
C VAL A 77 -0.02 25.16 16.92
N GLY A 78 -0.74 25.45 18.00
CA GLY A 78 -1.97 26.21 17.96
C GLY A 78 -1.72 27.61 17.38
N PRO A 79 -2.63 28.16 16.57
CA PRO A 79 -2.46 29.46 15.95
C PRO A 79 -2.91 30.58 16.89
N GLU A 80 -2.23 30.84 18.00
CA GLU A 80 -2.66 31.92 18.91
C GLU A 80 -1.59 32.61 19.76
N ASP A 81 -0.36 32.75 19.26
CA ASP A 81 0.51 33.83 19.76
C ASP A 81 1.33 34.46 18.65
N ALA A 82 0.64 34.93 17.61
CA ALA A 82 1.13 36.06 16.83
C ALA A 82 0.78 37.32 17.63
N GLY A 83 1.54 37.57 18.70
CA GLY A 83 1.54 38.84 19.43
C GLY A 83 1.93 39.98 18.50
N ILE A 84 0.95 40.61 17.88
CA ILE A 84 1.10 41.92 17.24
C ILE A 84 1.16 42.91 18.40
N GLU A 85 2.35 43.33 18.81
CA GLU A 85 2.49 44.54 19.63
C GLU A 85 2.07 45.75 18.78
N PRO A 86 0.99 46.49 19.09
CA PRO A 86 0.77 47.77 18.45
C PRO A 86 1.74 48.77 19.08
N THR A 87 2.68 49.28 18.27
CA THR A 87 3.47 50.47 18.63
C THR A 87 2.49 51.61 18.87
N VAL A 88 2.23 51.95 20.14
CA VAL A 88 1.52 53.17 20.49
C VAL A 88 2.57 54.26 20.58
N GLN A 89 2.78 54.95 19.46
CA GLN A 89 3.39 56.28 19.48
C GLN A 89 2.46 57.20 20.29
N HIS A 90 2.85 57.54 21.51
CA HIS A 90 2.33 58.72 22.17
C HIS A 90 3.42 59.78 22.26
N LEU A 91 3.20 60.82 21.47
CA LEU A 91 3.92 62.07 21.39
C LEU A 91 3.43 62.97 22.55
N ASN A 92 4.27 63.22 23.56
CA ASN A 92 4.45 64.52 24.25
C ASN A 92 5.45 64.38 25.41
#